data_AF-A0A8C8F3G1-F1
#
_entry.id   AF-A0A8C8F3G1-F1
#
_cell.length_a   1.000
_cell.length_b   1.000
_cell.length_c   1.000
_cell.angle_alpha   90.00
_cell.angle_beta   90.00
_cell.angle_gamma   90.00
#
_symmetry.space_group_name_H-M   'P 1'
#
loop_
_entity.id
_entity.type
_entity.pdbx_description
1 polymer ?
#
loop_
_entity_poly.entity_id
_entity_poly.type
_entity_poly.pdbx_seq_one_letter_code
_entity_poly.pdbx_strand_id
1 'polypeptide(L)'
;MAGYKPRVIVLSKKPGHSFGFFLRVEKGEDGHLIRNLEMGGPSELAGLKDGDRILRVNGTYVDEMDHSRVVDLVKESGASVTFHVLDVASYKQAKTEGVDLSDPHPKPTQPTMNGVAGEAPKPKLCYLAKSSGGYGFSLRSVKGEVGMFMAEVNPGGVAERAGVKANDRLIEVNGENMENATHDQIVEKVKASGSRIMFLLVDEDTDKFYKNKRIKLGAGLATVKFLPLKPRIVDLFKGSDGYGYFLKAEPNKTGHFIKDIDRGSPADRAGLKEMDRLVAVEGEEVDSCSHEQVVDRIRQCGNKCCLLVVDEDTDTLYKMGGVSPLFYLEEMGFLLPASPPPSYPECIPALVPATTALPKLCKMEKTSAGYGFHLNSIQGVCGLYINEVVKGGAADRVGMEDDDIVVEVDGVNVEQSSHQQVVELISNSGSSLVLLVAGKQAYDHFKAKGVAITPQLLTPAPTARSPSPSPPRSPAQRHTPAQIDTPATLEEVREEVEEEEEEEEEEAKPYIPLPQTRERTPSVSSAASSCSSVDERL
;
A
#
# COMPACT_ATOMS: atom_id res chain seq x y z
N MET A 1 18.22 -7.32 -15.10
CA MET A 1 18.41 -6.80 -13.73
C MET A 1 17.23 -7.29 -12.90
N ALA A 2 17.51 -7.92 -11.76
CA ALA A 2 16.51 -8.62 -10.95
C ALA A 2 15.53 -7.60 -10.34
N GLY A 3 14.25 -7.72 -10.66
CA GLY A 3 13.21 -6.89 -10.06
C GLY A 3 12.94 -7.34 -8.63
N TYR A 4 12.81 -6.37 -7.72
CA TYR A 4 12.36 -6.61 -6.35
C TYR A 4 10.92 -7.10 -6.37
N LYS A 5 10.72 -8.39 -6.16
CA LYS A 5 9.37 -8.97 -6.10
C LYS A 5 9.14 -9.56 -4.72
N PRO A 6 8.42 -8.85 -3.83
CA PRO A 6 8.01 -9.39 -2.54
C PRO A 6 7.24 -10.71 -2.72
N ARG A 7 7.53 -11.68 -1.85
CA ARG A 7 6.78 -12.92 -1.76
C ARG A 7 5.62 -12.72 -0.79
N VAL A 8 4.41 -13.10 -1.21
CA VAL A 8 3.24 -13.09 -0.34
C VAL A 8 3.15 -14.46 0.33
N ILE A 9 3.18 -14.47 1.67
CA ILE A 9 3.16 -15.68 2.49
C ILE A 9 1.96 -15.60 3.42
N VAL A 10 1.00 -16.51 3.26
CA VAL A 10 -0.14 -16.64 4.17
C VAL A 10 0.16 -17.75 5.16
N LEU A 11 0.13 -17.44 6.45
CA LEU A 11 0.29 -18.38 7.54
C LEU A 11 -1.06 -18.65 8.19
N SER A 12 -1.25 -19.88 8.64
CA SER A 12 -2.37 -20.28 9.49
C SER A 12 -1.88 -21.14 10.65
N LYS A 13 -2.49 -20.99 11.82
CA LYS A 13 -2.17 -21.76 13.02
C LYS A 13 -3.43 -22.22 13.74
N LYS A 14 -3.32 -23.35 14.44
CA LYS A 14 -4.38 -23.83 15.32
C LYS A 14 -4.43 -22.99 16.61
N PRO A 15 -5.60 -22.86 17.26
CA PRO A 15 -5.70 -22.18 18.55
C PRO A 15 -4.69 -22.74 19.56
N GLY A 16 -3.94 -21.86 20.23
CA GLY A 16 -2.92 -22.24 21.21
C GLY A 16 -1.55 -22.65 20.64
N HIS A 17 -1.39 -22.68 19.31
CA HIS A 17 -0.09 -22.89 18.66
C HIS A 17 0.56 -21.56 18.24
N SER A 18 1.86 -21.59 17.99
CA SER A 18 2.65 -20.50 17.37
C SER A 18 2.62 -20.60 15.84
N PHE A 19 3.00 -19.54 15.14
CA PHE A 19 3.21 -19.61 13.69
C PHE A 19 4.50 -20.36 13.33
N GLY A 20 5.41 -20.52 14.30
CA GLY A 20 6.62 -21.34 14.14
C GLY A 20 7.82 -20.54 13.63
N PHE A 21 7.91 -19.27 14.02
CA PHE A 21 9.04 -18.40 13.73
C PHE A 21 9.26 -17.41 14.87
N PHE A 22 10.40 -16.72 14.84
CA PHE A 22 10.72 -15.59 15.70
C PHE A 22 10.85 -14.34 14.85
N LEU A 23 10.26 -13.24 15.32
CA LEU A 23 10.50 -11.93 14.75
C LEU A 23 11.63 -11.26 15.52
N ARG A 24 12.61 -10.70 14.81
CA ARG A 24 13.76 -10.03 15.43
C ARG A 24 14.07 -8.70 14.75
N VAL A 25 14.71 -7.82 15.51
CA VAL A 25 15.47 -6.69 14.98
C VAL A 25 16.92 -6.86 15.42
N GLU A 26 17.84 -6.80 14.47
CA GLU A 26 19.27 -7.00 14.70
C GLU A 26 20.01 -5.66 14.62
N LYS A 27 21.01 -5.46 15.49
CA LYS A 27 21.74 -4.20 15.55
C LYS A 27 22.55 -3.98 14.26
N GLY A 28 22.21 -2.93 13.52
CA GLY A 28 22.88 -2.58 12.26
C GLY A 28 22.28 -3.25 11.01
N GLU A 29 21.14 -3.93 11.16
CA GLU A 29 20.34 -4.45 10.04
C GLU A 29 18.98 -3.75 10.05
N ASP A 30 18.53 -3.27 8.88
CA ASP A 30 17.23 -2.61 8.75
C ASP A 30 16.09 -3.63 8.60
N GLY A 31 14.90 -3.22 9.04
CA GLY A 31 13.65 -3.99 8.92
C GLY A 31 13.48 -5.09 9.96
N HIS A 32 12.38 -5.84 9.85
CA HIS A 32 12.03 -6.91 10.79
C HIS A 32 12.32 -8.29 10.21
N LEU A 33 13.18 -9.06 10.89
CA LEU A 33 13.71 -10.32 10.38
C LEU A 33 12.94 -11.52 10.90
N ILE A 34 12.71 -12.48 10.01
CA ILE A 34 12.32 -13.83 10.36
C ILE A 34 13.56 -14.61 10.80
N ARG A 35 13.50 -15.24 11.97
CA ARG A 35 14.54 -16.13 12.48
C ARG A 35 13.95 -17.39 13.10
N ASN A 36 14.78 -18.41 13.27
CA ASN A 36 14.48 -19.58 14.09
C ASN A 36 13.17 -20.27 13.65
N LEU A 37 13.06 -20.55 12.35
CA LEU A 37 11.93 -21.29 11.80
C LEU A 37 11.86 -22.70 12.41
N GLU A 38 10.67 -23.07 12.87
CA GLU A 38 10.38 -24.41 13.35
C GLU A 38 10.31 -25.39 12.18
N MET A 39 11.19 -26.39 12.18
CA MET A 39 11.23 -27.44 11.16
C MET A 39 9.89 -28.17 11.07
N GLY A 40 9.29 -28.20 9.88
CA GLY A 40 7.96 -28.74 9.62
C GLY A 40 6.80 -27.90 10.15
N GLY A 41 7.07 -26.71 10.68
CA GLY A 41 6.08 -25.79 11.22
C GLY A 41 5.33 -24.97 10.15
N PRO A 42 4.26 -24.24 10.53
CA PRO A 42 3.43 -23.50 9.57
C PRO A 42 4.21 -22.50 8.72
N SER A 43 5.16 -21.76 9.31
CA SER A 43 6.00 -20.81 8.59
C SER A 43 6.91 -21.43 7.54
N GLU A 44 7.59 -22.53 7.85
CA GLU A 44 8.48 -23.21 6.90
C GLU A 44 7.67 -23.80 5.73
N LEU A 45 6.56 -24.47 6.03
CA LEU A 45 5.68 -25.07 5.02
C LEU A 45 5.02 -24.03 4.09
N ALA A 46 4.75 -22.84 4.62
CA ALA A 46 4.25 -21.71 3.82
C ALA A 46 5.33 -21.10 2.91
N GLY A 47 6.62 -21.40 3.14
CA GLY A 47 7.74 -20.96 2.30
C GLY A 47 8.48 -19.74 2.83
N LEU A 48 8.27 -19.40 4.11
CA LEU A 48 9.06 -18.41 4.83
C LEU A 48 10.49 -18.94 5.04
N LYS A 49 11.49 -18.07 4.92
CA LYS A 49 12.91 -18.45 5.08
C LYS A 49 13.55 -17.64 6.20
N ASP A 50 14.56 -18.25 6.84
CA ASP A 50 15.38 -17.55 7.83
C ASP A 50 16.11 -16.39 7.14
N GLY A 51 16.00 -15.20 7.74
CA GLY A 51 16.51 -13.96 7.19
C GLY A 51 15.53 -13.21 6.27
N ASP A 52 14.32 -13.71 6.01
CA ASP A 52 13.32 -12.90 5.29
C ASP A 52 12.98 -11.61 6.08
N ARG A 53 12.83 -10.49 5.38
CA ARG A 53 12.36 -9.21 5.95
C ARG A 53 10.86 -9.07 5.74
N ILE A 54 10.11 -8.79 6.80
CA ILE A 54 8.69 -8.48 6.69
C ILE A 54 8.54 -7.02 6.25
N LEU A 55 7.99 -6.84 5.05
CA LEU A 55 7.59 -5.53 4.55
C LEU A 55 6.17 -5.17 4.94
N ARG A 56 5.26 -6.16 4.98
CA ARG A 56 3.85 -5.94 5.35
C ARG A 56 3.28 -7.04 6.22
N VAL A 57 2.35 -6.66 7.10
CA VAL A 57 1.48 -7.55 7.88
C VAL A 57 0.03 -7.20 7.56
N ASN A 58 -0.72 -8.13 6.98
CA ASN A 58 -2.10 -7.92 6.52
C ASN A 58 -2.30 -6.62 5.72
N GLY A 59 -1.38 -6.32 4.79
CA GLY A 59 -1.42 -5.12 3.96
C GLY A 59 -0.79 -3.88 4.59
N THR A 60 -0.67 -3.80 5.92
CA THR A 60 0.00 -2.68 6.61
C THR A 60 1.50 -2.73 6.36
N TYR A 61 2.10 -1.64 5.89
CA TYR A 61 3.56 -1.52 5.71
C TYR A 61 4.25 -1.40 7.07
N VAL A 62 5.24 -2.25 7.31
CA VAL A 62 5.85 -2.40 8.64
C VAL A 62 7.35 -2.19 8.69
N ASP A 63 8.03 -1.99 7.55
CA ASP A 63 9.50 -1.98 7.49
C ASP A 63 10.15 -0.89 8.36
N GLU A 64 9.46 0.26 8.50
CA GLU A 64 9.91 1.41 9.29
C GLU A 64 9.18 1.54 10.63
N MET A 65 8.39 0.52 11.02
CA MET A 65 7.63 0.53 12.27
C MET A 65 8.48 0.07 13.45
N ASP A 66 8.04 0.44 14.65
CA ASP A 66 8.63 -0.09 15.87
C ASP A 66 8.39 -1.60 15.98
N HIS A 67 9.42 -2.34 16.40
CA HIS A 67 9.38 -3.80 16.52
C HIS A 67 8.18 -4.31 17.33
N SER A 68 7.89 -3.67 18.47
CA SER A 68 6.76 -4.03 19.33
C SER A 68 5.43 -3.89 18.60
N ARG A 69 5.26 -2.86 17.76
CA ARG A 69 4.01 -2.67 17.03
C ARG A 69 3.83 -3.73 15.95
N VAL A 70 4.91 -4.16 15.30
CA VAL A 70 4.86 -5.26 14.32
C VAL A 70 4.53 -6.59 14.99
N VAL A 71 5.12 -6.85 16.15
CA VAL A 71 4.77 -8.00 17.01
C VAL A 71 3.27 -7.97 17.35
N ASP A 72 2.74 -6.83 17.76
CA ASP A 72 1.32 -6.67 18.09
C ASP A 72 0.43 -6.93 16.88
N LEU A 73 0.75 -6.40 15.70
CA LEU A 73 0.00 -6.67 14.45
C LEU A 73 -0.07 -8.17 14.13
N VAL A 74 1.04 -8.90 14.33
CA VAL A 74 1.06 -10.36 14.12
C VAL A 74 0.21 -11.09 15.17
N LYS A 75 0.28 -10.67 16.44
CA LYS A 75 -0.54 -11.25 17.53
C LYS A 75 -2.03 -10.98 17.33
N GLU A 76 -2.38 -9.76 16.95
CA GLU A 76 -3.75 -9.28 16.66
C GLU A 76 -4.37 -10.01 15.45
N SER A 77 -3.55 -10.50 14.52
CA SER A 77 -4.00 -11.29 13.36
C SER A 77 -4.68 -12.62 13.73
N GLY A 78 -4.50 -13.10 14.97
CA GLY A 78 -5.18 -14.28 15.47
C GLY A 78 -4.67 -15.57 14.82
N ALA A 79 -5.56 -16.31 14.16
CA ALA A 79 -5.26 -17.65 13.63
C ALA A 79 -4.63 -17.64 12.23
N SER A 80 -4.68 -16.51 11.50
CA SER A 80 -4.09 -16.40 10.17
C SER A 80 -3.51 -15.01 9.94
N VAL A 81 -2.36 -14.95 9.28
CA VAL A 81 -1.67 -13.69 8.97
C VAL A 81 -1.08 -13.75 7.55
N THR A 82 -1.15 -12.64 6.83
CA THR A 82 -0.54 -12.49 5.51
C THR A 82 0.68 -11.59 5.58
N PHE A 83 1.83 -12.10 5.16
CA PHE A 83 3.07 -11.33 5.06
C PHE A 83 3.43 -11.02 3.61
N HIS A 84 3.94 -9.81 3.39
CA HIS A 84 4.79 -9.54 2.22
C HIS A 84 6.23 -9.54 2.69
N VAL A 85 7.06 -10.39 2.12
CA VAL A 85 8.46 -10.55 2.54
C VAL A 85 9.44 -10.42 1.39
N LEU A 86 10.62 -9.86 1.67
CA LEU A 86 11.77 -9.91 0.77
C LEU A 86 12.89 -10.77 1.37
N ASP A 87 13.61 -11.48 0.51
CA ASP A 87 14.84 -12.15 0.95
C ASP A 87 15.95 -11.12 1.24
N VAL A 88 16.99 -11.60 1.92
CA VAL A 88 18.14 -10.79 2.38
C VAL A 88 18.77 -9.97 1.25
N ALA A 89 19.02 -10.61 0.11
CA ALA A 89 19.76 -9.98 -0.98
C ALA A 89 18.89 -8.93 -1.67
N SER A 90 17.65 -9.28 -1.97
CA SER A 90 16.69 -8.37 -2.59
C SER A 90 16.40 -7.15 -1.72
N TYR A 91 16.24 -7.34 -0.41
CA TYR A 91 15.98 -6.24 0.52
C TYR A 91 17.16 -5.26 0.61
N LYS A 92 18.39 -5.77 0.77
CA LYS A 92 19.59 -4.93 0.85
C LYS A 92 19.84 -4.16 -0.44
N GLN A 93 19.62 -4.81 -1.58
CA GLN A 93 19.78 -4.16 -2.88
C GLN A 93 18.73 -3.06 -3.07
N ALA A 94 17.46 -3.29 -2.68
CA ALA A 94 16.40 -2.28 -2.73
C ALA A 94 16.71 -1.04 -1.87
N LYS A 95 17.19 -1.24 -0.64
CA LYS A 95 17.60 -0.13 0.24
C LYS A 95 18.80 0.63 -0.32
N THR A 96 19.76 -0.07 -0.92
CA THR A 96 20.94 0.57 -1.54
C THR A 96 20.57 1.41 -2.76
N GLU A 97 19.59 0.95 -3.54
CA GLU A 97 19.09 1.66 -4.73
C GLU A 97 18.04 2.74 -4.39
N GLY A 98 17.71 2.94 -3.12
CA GLY A 98 16.74 3.94 -2.68
C GLY A 98 15.31 3.66 -3.14
N VAL A 99 14.98 2.38 -3.36
CA VAL A 99 13.63 1.95 -3.78
C VAL A 99 12.65 2.18 -2.63
N ASP A 100 11.54 2.82 -2.93
CA ASP A 100 10.43 2.95 -1.99
C ASP A 100 9.72 1.60 -1.83
N LEU A 101 9.98 0.94 -0.71
CA LEU A 101 9.38 -0.35 -0.35
C LEU A 101 7.97 -0.19 0.25
N SER A 102 7.53 1.04 0.50
CA SER A 102 6.19 1.36 1.02
C SER A 102 5.12 1.36 -0.07
N ASP A 103 5.50 1.39 -1.34
CA ASP A 103 4.58 1.18 -2.46
C ASP A 103 4.25 -0.33 -2.59
N PRO A 104 2.97 -0.75 -2.53
CA PRO A 104 2.59 -2.15 -2.72
C PRO A 104 2.93 -2.69 -4.13
N HIS A 105 3.29 -1.82 -5.09
CA HIS A 105 3.78 -2.20 -6.40
C HIS A 105 5.10 -1.49 -6.73
N PRO A 106 6.26 -2.19 -6.73
CA PRO A 106 7.41 -1.65 -7.44
C PRO A 106 7.06 -1.60 -8.92
N LYS A 107 6.75 -0.40 -9.44
CA LYS A 107 6.60 -0.16 -10.87
C LYS A 107 7.91 -0.62 -11.51
N PRO A 108 7.91 -1.67 -12.35
CA PRO A 108 9.13 -2.00 -13.07
C PRO A 108 9.37 -0.85 -14.05
N THR A 109 10.37 -0.02 -13.77
CA THR A 109 11.01 0.82 -14.79
C THR A 109 11.79 -0.12 -15.71
N GLN A 110 11.08 -0.84 -16.57
CA GLN A 110 11.69 -1.43 -17.75
C GLN A 110 11.68 -0.39 -18.87
N PRO A 111 12.84 -0.08 -19.49
CA PRO A 111 12.85 0.44 -20.84
C PRO A 111 12.39 -0.69 -21.77
N THR A 112 11.13 -0.65 -22.22
CA THR A 112 10.60 -1.63 -23.16
C THR A 112 10.87 -1.19 -24.59
N MET A 113 11.70 -1.94 -25.31
CA MET A 113 11.52 -2.09 -26.75
C MET A 113 10.35 -3.06 -26.98
N ASN A 114 9.27 -2.53 -27.56
CA ASN A 114 8.17 -3.19 -28.25
C ASN A 114 7.44 -4.37 -27.55
N GLY A 115 6.25 -4.08 -27.00
CA GLY A 115 5.20 -5.06 -26.72
C GLY A 115 4.37 -4.71 -25.48
N VAL A 116 3.10 -4.37 -25.69
CA VAL A 116 2.08 -3.96 -24.71
C VAL A 116 2.25 -4.59 -23.31
N ALA A 117 2.53 -3.78 -22.29
CA ALA A 117 2.56 -4.21 -20.89
C ALA A 117 1.13 -4.49 -20.39
N GLY A 118 0.72 -5.76 -20.42
CA GLY A 118 -0.52 -6.23 -19.80
C GLY A 118 -0.36 -6.42 -18.29
N GLU A 119 -1.39 -6.06 -17.52
CA GLU A 119 -1.51 -6.39 -16.09
C GLU A 119 -1.38 -7.91 -15.87
N ALA A 120 -0.81 -8.35 -14.75
CA ALA A 120 -0.68 -9.79 -14.47
C ALA A 120 -2.08 -10.46 -14.43
N PRO A 121 -2.27 -11.63 -15.06
CA PRO A 121 -3.56 -12.32 -15.04
C PRO A 121 -3.91 -12.71 -13.60
N LYS A 122 -5.18 -12.54 -13.20
CA LYS A 122 -5.63 -12.75 -11.81
C LYS A 122 -6.51 -14.01 -11.70
N PRO A 123 -6.32 -14.85 -10.66
CA PRO A 123 -7.26 -15.91 -10.30
C PRO A 123 -8.67 -15.37 -10.05
N LYS A 124 -9.69 -16.22 -10.18
CA LYS A 124 -11.09 -15.86 -10.03
C LYS A 124 -11.61 -16.38 -8.70
N LEU A 125 -12.17 -15.48 -7.88
CA LEU A 125 -12.90 -15.87 -6.66
C LEU A 125 -14.39 -15.96 -6.98
N CYS A 126 -14.92 -17.17 -7.05
CA CYS A 126 -16.27 -17.45 -7.55
C CYS A 126 -17.17 -17.96 -6.42
N TYR A 127 -18.28 -17.27 -6.16
CA TYR A 127 -19.29 -17.70 -5.19
C TYR A 127 -20.50 -18.31 -5.88
N LEU A 128 -20.86 -19.54 -5.47
CA LEU A 128 -21.98 -20.28 -6.04
C LEU A 128 -23.02 -20.56 -4.94
N ALA A 129 -24.26 -20.12 -5.18
CA ALA A 129 -25.43 -20.47 -4.37
C ALA A 129 -26.25 -21.55 -5.10
N LYS A 130 -26.36 -22.73 -4.48
CA LYS A 130 -27.00 -23.91 -5.05
C LYS A 130 -28.46 -23.63 -5.43
N SER A 131 -28.83 -23.96 -6.66
CA SER A 131 -30.22 -23.92 -7.13
C SER A 131 -30.88 -25.31 -7.01
N SER A 132 -32.17 -25.41 -7.36
CA SER A 132 -32.86 -26.71 -7.51
C SER A 132 -32.18 -27.62 -8.54
N GLY A 133 -31.53 -27.04 -9.57
CA GLY A 133 -30.71 -27.75 -10.55
C GLY A 133 -29.26 -27.99 -10.11
N GLY A 134 -28.93 -27.78 -8.83
CA GLY A 134 -27.58 -27.87 -8.30
C GLY A 134 -26.74 -26.63 -8.62
N TYR A 135 -25.42 -26.83 -8.71
CA TYR A 135 -24.46 -25.76 -9.03
C TYR A 135 -24.21 -25.58 -10.53
N GLY A 136 -24.59 -26.56 -11.37
CA GLY A 136 -24.44 -26.47 -12.82
C GLY A 136 -23.01 -26.53 -13.33
N PHE A 137 -22.15 -27.31 -12.68
CA PHE A 137 -20.80 -27.65 -13.16
C PHE A 137 -20.52 -29.15 -12.96
N SER A 138 -19.52 -29.66 -13.67
CA SER A 138 -18.92 -30.99 -13.44
C SER A 138 -17.40 -30.88 -13.32
N LEU A 139 -16.78 -31.85 -12.64
CA LEU A 139 -15.33 -31.90 -12.39
C LEU A 139 -14.69 -33.05 -13.16
N ARG A 140 -13.49 -32.83 -13.70
CA ARG A 140 -12.66 -33.86 -14.34
C ARG A 140 -11.21 -33.80 -13.88
N SER A 141 -10.59 -34.97 -13.83
CA SER A 141 -9.13 -35.09 -13.81
C SER A 141 -8.61 -35.19 -15.24
N VAL A 142 -7.46 -34.57 -15.50
CA VAL A 142 -6.78 -34.62 -16.80
C VAL A 142 -5.61 -35.59 -16.70
N LYS A 143 -5.51 -36.53 -17.65
CA LYS A 143 -4.45 -37.54 -17.62
C LYS A 143 -3.08 -36.87 -17.81
N GLY A 144 -2.19 -37.07 -16.84
CA GLY A 144 -0.84 -36.48 -16.87
C GLY A 144 -0.73 -35.09 -16.25
N GLU A 145 -1.85 -34.48 -15.83
CA GLU A 145 -1.85 -33.19 -15.15
C GLU A 145 -2.29 -33.32 -13.70
N VAL A 146 -1.65 -32.55 -12.82
CA VAL A 146 -1.98 -32.54 -11.39
C VAL A 146 -3.11 -31.54 -11.12
N GLY A 147 -4.16 -32.01 -10.45
CA GLY A 147 -5.28 -31.19 -9.98
C GLY A 147 -6.63 -31.57 -10.60
N MET A 148 -7.62 -30.72 -10.34
CA MET A 148 -9.00 -30.90 -10.79
C MET A 148 -9.44 -29.72 -11.65
N PHE A 149 -10.23 -30.00 -12.69
CA PHE A 149 -10.65 -29.01 -13.67
C PHE A 149 -12.15 -29.01 -13.84
N MET A 150 -12.71 -27.85 -14.15
CA MET A 150 -14.10 -27.70 -14.57
C MET A 150 -14.27 -28.37 -15.93
N ALA A 151 -15.11 -29.40 -16.02
CA ALA A 151 -15.32 -30.14 -17.27
C ALA A 151 -16.40 -29.45 -18.11
N GLU A 152 -17.62 -29.43 -17.60
CA GLU A 152 -18.75 -28.77 -18.23
C GLU A 152 -19.33 -27.73 -17.27
N VAL A 153 -19.78 -26.62 -17.83
CA VAL A 153 -20.50 -25.57 -17.10
C VAL A 153 -21.82 -25.35 -17.84
N ASN A 154 -22.93 -25.47 -17.13
CA ASN A 154 -24.26 -25.34 -17.73
C ASN A 154 -24.49 -23.89 -18.18
N PRO A 155 -24.85 -23.64 -19.45
CA PRO A 155 -25.20 -22.31 -19.92
C PRO A 155 -26.37 -21.72 -19.11
N GLY A 156 -26.22 -20.47 -18.66
CA GLY A 156 -27.16 -19.82 -17.76
C GLY A 156 -27.26 -20.48 -16.37
N GLY A 157 -26.33 -21.37 -16.01
CA GLY A 157 -26.29 -22.05 -14.72
C GLY A 157 -25.78 -21.17 -13.57
N VAL A 158 -25.80 -21.71 -12.35
CA VAL A 158 -25.23 -21.03 -11.16
C VAL A 158 -23.73 -20.80 -11.36
N ALA A 159 -22.99 -21.82 -11.79
CA ALA A 159 -21.55 -21.75 -12.01
C ALA A 159 -21.16 -20.71 -13.07
N GLU A 160 -21.81 -20.70 -14.24
CA GLU A 160 -21.51 -19.71 -15.28
C GLU A 160 -21.74 -18.27 -14.81
N ARG A 161 -22.86 -18.02 -14.12
CA ARG A 161 -23.15 -16.69 -13.53
C ARG A 161 -22.15 -16.28 -12.46
N ALA A 162 -21.54 -17.23 -11.78
CA ALA A 162 -20.49 -17.01 -10.80
C ALA A 162 -19.10 -16.83 -11.45
N GLY A 163 -19.00 -16.82 -12.79
CA GLY A 163 -17.74 -16.64 -13.51
C GLY A 163 -16.92 -17.91 -13.74
N VAL A 164 -17.44 -19.07 -13.36
CA VAL A 164 -16.80 -20.37 -13.60
C VAL A 164 -16.86 -20.70 -15.09
N LYS A 165 -15.72 -21.10 -15.68
CA LYS A 165 -15.64 -21.53 -17.08
C LYS A 165 -15.16 -22.97 -17.20
N ALA A 166 -15.50 -23.61 -18.31
CA ALA A 166 -14.92 -24.90 -18.66
C ALA A 166 -13.39 -24.78 -18.78
N ASN A 167 -12.69 -25.83 -18.36
CA ASN A 167 -11.22 -25.92 -18.23
C ASN A 167 -10.59 -25.01 -17.18
N ASP A 168 -11.35 -24.24 -16.39
CA ASP A 168 -10.79 -23.60 -15.20
C ASP A 168 -10.26 -24.67 -14.23
N ARG A 169 -9.02 -24.49 -13.74
CA ARG A 169 -8.41 -25.37 -12.73
C ARG A 169 -8.84 -24.92 -11.34
N LEU A 170 -9.24 -25.89 -10.53
CA LEU A 170 -9.66 -25.69 -9.15
C LEU A 170 -8.45 -25.63 -8.21
N ILE A 171 -8.28 -24.50 -7.54
CA ILE A 171 -7.17 -24.26 -6.60
C ILE A 171 -7.65 -24.38 -5.16
N GLU A 172 -8.79 -23.75 -4.81
CA GLU A 172 -9.34 -23.82 -3.46
C GLU A 172 -10.85 -24.04 -3.43
N VAL A 173 -11.33 -24.68 -2.36
CA VAL A 173 -12.75 -24.80 -2.00
C VAL A 173 -12.93 -24.27 -0.58
N ASN A 174 -13.71 -23.20 -0.42
CA ASN A 174 -13.93 -22.49 0.85
C ASN A 174 -12.62 -22.16 1.60
N GLY A 175 -11.60 -21.71 0.85
CA GLY A 175 -10.28 -21.34 1.39
C GLY A 175 -9.33 -22.51 1.69
N GLU A 176 -9.73 -23.75 1.40
CA GLU A 176 -8.86 -24.91 1.52
C GLU A 176 -8.22 -25.27 0.17
N ASN A 177 -6.91 -25.50 0.13
CA ASN A 177 -6.18 -25.86 -1.08
C ASN A 177 -6.49 -27.28 -1.57
N MET A 178 -6.78 -27.41 -2.87
CA MET A 178 -7.18 -28.65 -3.54
C MET A 178 -6.15 -29.19 -4.54
N GLU A 179 -4.98 -28.56 -4.70
CA GLU A 179 -4.06 -28.89 -5.79
C GLU A 179 -3.54 -30.33 -5.73
N ASN A 180 -3.41 -30.88 -4.52
CA ASN A 180 -2.97 -32.25 -4.27
C ASN A 180 -4.11 -33.17 -3.79
N ALA A 181 -5.36 -32.70 -3.83
CA ALA A 181 -6.51 -33.48 -3.37
C ALA A 181 -6.96 -34.48 -4.45
N THR A 182 -7.45 -35.64 -4.02
CA THR A 182 -8.04 -36.64 -4.94
C THR A 182 -9.42 -36.20 -5.40
N HIS A 183 -9.92 -36.82 -6.48
CA HIS A 183 -11.28 -36.58 -6.97
C HIS A 183 -12.33 -36.74 -5.87
N ASP A 184 -12.26 -37.83 -5.10
CA ASP A 184 -13.22 -38.12 -4.05
C ASP A 184 -13.17 -37.10 -2.91
N GLN A 185 -11.97 -36.65 -2.53
CA GLN A 185 -11.81 -35.62 -1.48
C GLN A 185 -12.43 -34.29 -1.90
N ILE A 186 -12.24 -33.88 -3.16
CA ILE A 186 -12.81 -32.63 -3.69
C ILE A 186 -14.34 -32.75 -3.74
N VAL A 187 -14.86 -33.87 -4.25
CA VAL A 187 -16.31 -34.12 -4.32
C VAL A 187 -16.94 -34.15 -2.93
N GLU A 188 -16.26 -34.74 -1.94
CA GLU A 188 -16.72 -34.74 -0.55
C GLU A 188 -16.79 -33.32 0.02
N LYS A 189 -15.76 -32.49 -0.20
CA LYS A 189 -15.76 -31.08 0.22
C LYS A 189 -16.84 -30.25 -0.47
N VAL A 190 -17.06 -30.45 -1.77
CA VAL A 190 -18.14 -29.79 -2.51
C VAL A 190 -19.51 -30.18 -1.95
N LYS A 191 -19.72 -31.46 -1.62
CA LYS A 191 -20.97 -31.93 -0.99
C LYS A 191 -21.14 -31.38 0.43
N ALA A 192 -20.07 -31.36 1.22
CA ALA A 192 -20.07 -30.85 2.59
C ALA A 192 -20.37 -29.34 2.66
N SER A 193 -20.05 -28.58 1.61
CA SER A 193 -20.34 -27.14 1.50
C SER A 193 -21.85 -26.83 1.45
N GLY A 194 -22.71 -27.83 1.23
CA GLY A 194 -24.16 -27.67 1.33
C GLY A 194 -24.75 -26.84 0.19
N SER A 195 -25.24 -25.64 0.51
CA SER A 195 -25.94 -24.75 -0.44
C SER A 195 -25.13 -23.55 -0.91
N ARG A 196 -23.94 -23.31 -0.35
CA ARG A 196 -23.08 -22.16 -0.67
C ARG A 196 -21.65 -22.65 -0.75
N ILE A 197 -20.93 -22.27 -1.80
CA ILE A 197 -19.55 -22.69 -1.98
C ILE A 197 -18.74 -21.57 -2.63
N MET A 198 -17.51 -21.41 -2.17
CA MET A 198 -16.54 -20.48 -2.72
C MET A 198 -15.43 -21.26 -3.42
N PHE A 199 -15.13 -20.90 -4.66
CA PHE A 199 -14.00 -21.46 -5.41
C PHE A 199 -12.95 -20.41 -5.69
N LEU A 200 -11.68 -20.80 -5.55
CA LEU A 200 -10.57 -20.13 -6.21
C LEU A 200 -10.22 -20.90 -7.48
N LEU A 201 -10.36 -20.24 -8.62
CA LEU A 201 -10.16 -20.83 -9.95
C LEU A 201 -9.11 -20.07 -10.74
N VAL A 202 -8.42 -20.76 -11.65
CA VAL A 202 -7.54 -20.13 -12.64
C VAL A 202 -7.84 -20.70 -14.02
N ASP A 203 -7.83 -19.85 -15.04
CA ASP A 203 -7.81 -20.33 -16.42
C ASP A 203 -6.40 -20.82 -16.79
N GLU A 204 -6.29 -21.43 -17.97
CA GLU A 204 -5.06 -22.06 -18.45
C GLU A 204 -3.88 -21.08 -18.56
N ASP A 205 -4.11 -19.87 -19.07
CA ASP A 205 -3.07 -18.85 -19.24
C ASP A 205 -2.59 -18.33 -17.88
N THR A 206 -3.53 -18.11 -16.96
CA THR A 206 -3.25 -17.72 -15.58
C THR A 206 -2.45 -18.82 -14.86
N ASP A 207 -2.88 -20.08 -14.95
CA ASP A 207 -2.19 -21.23 -14.31
C ASP A 207 -0.75 -21.37 -14.82
N LYS A 208 -0.54 -21.29 -16.16
CA LYS A 208 0.79 -21.30 -16.76
C LYS A 208 1.65 -20.15 -16.27
N PHE A 209 1.10 -18.93 -16.21
CA PHE A 209 1.81 -17.75 -15.73
C PHE A 209 2.34 -17.93 -14.30
N TYR A 210 1.50 -18.40 -13.38
CA TYR A 210 1.89 -18.56 -11.97
C TYR A 210 2.81 -19.78 -11.75
N LYS A 211 2.61 -20.89 -12.47
CA LYS A 211 3.52 -22.06 -12.46
C LYS A 211 4.92 -21.70 -12.94
N ASN A 212 5.03 -20.99 -14.08
CA ASN A 212 6.31 -20.58 -14.65
C ASN A 212 7.09 -19.66 -13.69
N LYS A 213 6.36 -18.82 -12.93
CA LYS A 213 6.95 -17.94 -11.92
C LYS A 213 7.14 -18.61 -10.55
N ARG A 214 6.73 -19.87 -10.39
CA ARG A 214 6.76 -20.63 -9.12
C ARG A 214 6.08 -19.89 -7.96
N ILE A 215 4.99 -19.18 -8.26
CA ILE A 215 4.20 -18.44 -7.26
C ILE A 215 3.04 -19.34 -6.82
N LYS A 216 2.88 -19.52 -5.51
CA LYS A 216 1.73 -20.22 -4.94
C LYS A 216 0.49 -19.34 -5.09
N LEU A 217 -0.59 -19.95 -5.58
CA LEU A 217 -1.89 -19.30 -5.73
C LEU A 217 -2.64 -19.28 -4.40
N GLY A 218 -3.40 -18.22 -4.17
CA GLY A 218 -4.26 -18.06 -3.00
C GLY A 218 -5.22 -16.89 -3.21
N ALA A 219 -6.24 -16.80 -2.35
CA ALA A 219 -7.34 -15.83 -2.51
C ALA A 219 -6.87 -14.36 -2.54
N GLY A 220 -5.77 -14.02 -1.86
CA GLY A 220 -5.17 -12.67 -1.88
C GLY A 220 -4.58 -12.23 -3.23
N LEU A 221 -4.52 -13.11 -4.24
CA LEU A 221 -4.15 -12.74 -5.61
C LEU A 221 -5.37 -12.62 -6.54
N ALA A 222 -6.54 -13.05 -6.06
CA ALA A 222 -7.73 -13.19 -6.87
C ALA A 222 -8.41 -11.85 -7.18
N THR A 223 -9.08 -11.79 -8.32
CA THR A 223 -10.09 -10.78 -8.59
C THR A 223 -11.37 -11.11 -7.81
N VAL A 224 -11.97 -10.08 -7.21
CA VAL A 224 -13.26 -10.15 -6.52
C VAL A 224 -14.42 -9.72 -7.41
N LYS A 225 -14.17 -9.41 -8.69
CA LYS A 225 -15.18 -9.00 -9.69
C LYS A 225 -16.34 -9.97 -9.87
N PHE A 226 -16.11 -11.25 -9.59
CA PHE A 226 -17.10 -12.32 -9.73
C PHE A 226 -17.95 -12.54 -8.48
N LEU A 227 -17.67 -11.82 -7.39
CA LEU A 227 -18.50 -11.88 -6.19
C LEU A 227 -19.83 -11.13 -6.42
N PRO A 228 -20.97 -11.73 -6.07
CA PRO A 228 -22.28 -11.15 -6.37
C PRO A 228 -22.67 -10.00 -5.43
N LEU A 229 -22.10 -9.96 -4.22
CA LEU A 229 -22.35 -8.90 -3.24
C LEU A 229 -21.16 -7.96 -3.18
N LYS A 230 -21.44 -6.66 -3.10
CA LYS A 230 -20.44 -5.60 -3.17
C LYS A 230 -20.47 -4.78 -1.88
N PRO A 231 -19.30 -4.45 -1.31
CA PRO A 231 -19.20 -3.49 -0.23
C PRO A 231 -19.80 -2.14 -0.63
N ARG A 232 -20.30 -1.40 0.36
CA ARG A 232 -20.81 -0.03 0.18
C ARG A 232 -19.72 0.96 0.55
N ILE A 233 -19.45 1.89 -0.36
CA ILE A 233 -18.62 3.06 -0.11
C ILE A 233 -19.58 4.20 0.20
N VAL A 234 -19.40 4.84 1.35
CA VAL A 234 -20.30 5.87 1.86
C VAL A 234 -19.49 7.14 2.11
N ASP A 235 -19.64 8.12 1.22
CA ASP A 235 -19.09 9.46 1.38
C ASP A 235 -20.05 10.31 2.23
N LEU A 236 -19.59 10.73 3.40
CA LEU A 236 -20.33 11.53 4.36
C LEU A 236 -19.81 12.96 4.39
N PHE A 237 -20.74 13.92 4.46
CA PHE A 237 -20.46 15.32 4.78
C PHE A 237 -21.15 15.70 6.07
N LYS A 238 -20.39 16.24 7.03
CA LYS A 238 -20.88 16.55 8.36
C LYS A 238 -21.91 17.68 8.29
N GLY A 239 -23.10 17.44 8.85
CA GLY A 239 -24.15 18.45 9.02
C GLY A 239 -23.96 19.27 10.30
N SER A 240 -24.92 20.15 10.59
CA SER A 240 -24.98 20.90 11.85
C SER A 240 -24.92 20.01 13.09
N ASP A 241 -25.55 18.84 13.01
CA ASP A 241 -25.70 17.88 14.10
C ASP A 241 -24.80 16.63 13.92
N GLY A 242 -23.73 16.75 13.14
CA GLY A 242 -22.82 15.65 12.84
C GLY A 242 -23.25 14.82 11.63
N TYR A 243 -22.91 13.53 11.63
CA TYR A 243 -23.19 12.62 10.52
C TYR A 243 -24.57 11.94 10.61
N GLY A 244 -25.18 11.91 11.81
CA GLY A 244 -26.51 11.34 12.06
C GLY A 244 -26.59 9.82 12.02
N TYR A 245 -25.61 9.16 12.63
CA TYR A 245 -25.60 7.72 12.93
C TYR A 245 -24.83 7.48 14.23
N PHE A 246 -25.03 6.31 14.83
CA PHE A 246 -24.25 5.83 15.97
C PHE A 246 -23.33 4.67 15.56
N LEU A 247 -22.11 4.67 16.08
CA LEU A 247 -21.19 3.55 15.95
C LEU A 247 -21.21 2.72 17.23
N LYS A 248 -21.32 1.40 17.12
CA LYS A 248 -21.38 0.50 18.27
C LYS A 248 -20.43 -0.68 18.10
N ALA A 249 -19.67 -1.00 19.14
CA ALA A 249 -19.03 -2.31 19.28
C ALA A 249 -20.01 -3.26 20.00
N GLU A 250 -20.39 -4.37 19.36
CA GLU A 250 -21.27 -5.37 19.98
C GLU A 250 -20.45 -6.39 20.77
N PRO A 251 -20.81 -6.75 22.03
CA PRO A 251 -20.01 -7.67 22.85
C PRO A 251 -19.82 -9.07 22.24
N ASN A 252 -20.77 -9.49 21.40
CA ASN A 252 -20.83 -10.83 20.83
C ASN A 252 -20.50 -10.86 19.33
N LYS A 253 -20.10 -9.73 18.73
CA LYS A 253 -19.71 -9.66 17.32
C LYS A 253 -18.41 -8.88 17.19
N THR A 254 -17.47 -9.42 16.41
CA THR A 254 -16.22 -8.72 16.13
C THR A 254 -16.46 -7.58 15.14
N GLY A 255 -15.89 -6.41 15.43
CA GLY A 255 -15.96 -5.20 14.60
C GLY A 255 -16.89 -4.11 15.15
N HIS A 256 -17.11 -3.08 14.31
CA HIS A 256 -17.92 -1.91 14.64
C HIS A 256 -19.12 -1.83 13.70
N PHE A 257 -20.29 -1.50 14.26
CA PHE A 257 -21.56 -1.57 13.55
C PHE A 257 -22.28 -0.23 13.58
N ILE A 258 -22.92 0.10 12.47
CA ILE A 258 -23.77 1.28 12.34
C ILE A 258 -25.13 1.01 12.99
N LYS A 259 -25.61 1.95 13.80
CA LYS A 259 -26.90 1.93 14.51
C LYS A 259 -27.58 3.30 14.40
N ASP A 260 -28.87 3.33 14.70
CA ASP A 260 -29.63 4.56 14.99
C ASP A 260 -29.38 5.66 13.94
N ILE A 261 -29.67 5.34 12.68
CA ILE A 261 -29.51 6.30 11.58
C ILE A 261 -30.68 7.29 11.60
N ASP A 262 -30.36 8.56 11.79
CA ASP A 262 -31.36 9.62 11.84
C ASP A 262 -31.97 9.85 10.45
N ARG A 263 -33.30 9.87 10.36
CA ARG A 263 -34.00 10.05 9.09
C ARG A 263 -33.69 11.42 8.49
N GLY A 264 -33.26 11.44 7.23
CA GLY A 264 -32.86 12.65 6.53
C GLY A 264 -31.51 13.20 6.98
N SER A 265 -30.69 12.44 7.71
CA SER A 265 -29.32 12.82 8.05
C SER A 265 -28.36 12.68 6.86
N PRO A 266 -27.11 13.18 6.96
CA PRO A 266 -26.08 12.86 5.97
C PRO A 266 -25.87 11.36 5.77
N ALA A 267 -25.90 10.56 6.84
CA ALA A 267 -25.76 9.11 6.77
C ALA A 267 -26.92 8.43 6.02
N ASP A 268 -28.17 8.80 6.32
CA ASP A 268 -29.35 8.28 5.63
C ASP A 268 -29.30 8.60 4.13
N ARG A 269 -28.97 9.86 3.78
CA ARG A 269 -28.85 10.29 2.37
C ARG A 269 -27.70 9.63 1.62
N ALA A 270 -26.60 9.32 2.31
CA ALA A 270 -25.46 8.64 1.72
C ALA A 270 -25.67 7.13 1.56
N GLY A 271 -26.83 6.60 2.01
CA GLY A 271 -27.18 5.19 1.85
C GLY A 271 -26.53 4.26 2.86
N LEU A 272 -26.05 4.80 3.99
CA LEU A 272 -25.62 4.00 5.13
C LEU A 272 -26.81 3.22 5.68
N LYS A 273 -26.63 1.95 6.04
CA LYS A 273 -27.72 1.12 6.56
C LYS A 273 -27.45 0.66 7.98
N GLU A 274 -28.53 0.46 8.73
CA GLU A 274 -28.45 -0.10 10.07
C GLU A 274 -27.86 -1.51 10.01
N MET A 275 -27.02 -1.84 11.00
CA MET A 275 -26.28 -3.11 11.12
C MET A 275 -25.16 -3.31 10.09
N ASP A 276 -24.84 -2.28 9.30
CA ASP A 276 -23.64 -2.29 8.48
C ASP A 276 -22.41 -2.40 9.37
N ARG A 277 -21.51 -3.34 9.05
CA ARG A 277 -20.20 -3.45 9.67
C ARG A 277 -19.25 -2.49 8.97
N LEU A 278 -18.58 -1.66 9.76
CA LEU A 278 -17.52 -0.78 9.30
C LEU A 278 -16.24 -1.60 9.06
N VAL A 279 -15.74 -1.56 7.83
CA VAL A 279 -14.53 -2.26 7.39
C VAL A 279 -13.33 -1.32 7.34
N ALA A 280 -13.53 -0.11 6.79
CA ALA A 280 -12.46 0.88 6.68
C ALA A 280 -12.97 2.31 6.80
N VAL A 281 -12.08 3.20 7.26
CA VAL A 281 -12.28 4.65 7.33
C VAL A 281 -11.17 5.31 6.52
N GLU A 282 -11.51 6.14 5.54
CA GLU A 282 -10.54 6.75 4.60
C GLU A 282 -9.62 5.74 3.89
N GLY A 283 -10.13 4.53 3.65
CA GLY A 283 -9.34 3.45 3.03
C GLY A 283 -8.44 2.68 4.00
N GLU A 284 -8.38 3.05 5.29
CA GLU A 284 -7.66 2.30 6.31
C GLU A 284 -8.57 1.31 7.04
N GLU A 285 -8.21 0.02 7.03
CA GLU A 285 -8.95 -1.04 7.70
C GLU A 285 -9.05 -0.81 9.22
N VAL A 286 -10.19 -1.19 9.80
CA VAL A 286 -10.48 -0.98 11.23
C VAL A 286 -10.78 -2.26 12.01
N ASP A 287 -10.64 -3.44 11.39
CA ASP A 287 -11.00 -4.72 12.00
C ASP A 287 -10.18 -5.05 13.26
N SER A 288 -8.94 -4.54 13.35
CA SER A 288 -8.06 -4.69 14.53
C SER A 288 -8.10 -3.48 15.48
N CYS A 289 -8.82 -2.42 15.14
CA CYS A 289 -8.86 -1.21 15.95
C CYS A 289 -9.80 -1.37 17.15
N SER A 290 -9.47 -0.69 18.25
CA SER A 290 -10.41 -0.52 19.36
C SER A 290 -11.55 0.41 18.95
N HIS A 291 -12.69 0.30 19.64
CA HIS A 291 -13.83 1.18 19.37
C HIS A 291 -13.47 2.68 19.48
N GLU A 292 -12.62 3.03 20.44
CA GLU A 292 -12.13 4.39 20.61
C GLU A 292 -11.25 4.85 19.45
N GLN A 293 -10.30 4.01 19.01
CA GLN A 293 -9.42 4.32 17.86
C GLN A 293 -10.22 4.58 16.58
N VAL A 294 -11.28 3.81 16.34
CA VAL A 294 -12.14 3.99 15.17
C VAL A 294 -12.94 5.29 15.27
N VAL A 295 -13.48 5.60 16.43
CA VAL A 295 -14.18 6.87 16.68
C VAL A 295 -13.24 8.06 16.47
N ASP A 296 -12.01 7.98 16.96
CA ASP A 296 -11.02 9.04 16.79
C ASP A 296 -10.59 9.21 15.34
N ARG A 297 -10.43 8.12 14.58
CA ARG A 297 -10.17 8.18 13.14
C ARG A 297 -11.31 8.89 12.39
N ILE A 298 -12.58 8.57 12.69
CA ILE A 298 -13.74 9.24 12.10
C ILE A 298 -13.80 10.73 12.49
N ARG A 299 -13.41 11.09 13.71
CA ARG A 299 -13.34 12.49 14.16
C ARG A 299 -12.26 13.28 13.42
N GLN A 300 -11.11 12.66 13.16
CA GLN A 300 -9.98 13.26 12.44
C GLN A 300 -10.31 13.56 10.97
N CYS A 301 -11.29 12.86 10.36
CA CYS A 301 -11.79 13.17 9.02
C CYS A 301 -12.42 14.58 8.91
N GLY A 302 -12.76 15.22 10.04
CA GLY A 302 -13.30 16.58 10.06
C GLY A 302 -14.72 16.64 9.47
N ASN A 303 -14.87 17.33 8.33
CA ASN A 303 -16.17 17.57 7.69
C ASN A 303 -16.53 16.56 6.59
N LYS A 304 -15.56 15.79 6.08
CA LYS A 304 -15.78 14.79 5.04
C LYS A 304 -15.20 13.47 5.51
N CYS A 305 -15.98 12.40 5.46
CA CYS A 305 -15.54 11.07 5.87
C CYS A 305 -16.03 10.01 4.88
N CYS A 306 -15.13 9.19 4.36
CA CYS A 306 -15.42 8.06 3.49
C CYS A 306 -15.33 6.76 4.29
N LEU A 307 -16.43 6.03 4.33
CA LEU A 307 -16.55 4.75 5.02
C LEU A 307 -16.68 3.61 4.00
N LEU A 308 -15.96 2.52 4.24
CA LEU A 308 -16.24 1.23 3.60
C LEU A 308 -17.04 0.37 4.58
N VAL A 309 -18.24 -0.03 4.18
CA VAL A 309 -19.14 -0.82 5.02
C VAL A 309 -19.71 -2.03 4.28
N VAL A 310 -20.10 -3.06 5.03
CA VAL A 310 -20.72 -4.29 4.51
C VAL A 310 -21.94 -4.67 5.34
N ASP A 311 -22.99 -5.19 4.70
CA ASP A 311 -24.05 -5.91 5.44
C ASP A 311 -23.58 -7.32 5.84
N GLU A 312 -24.38 -8.00 6.66
CA GLU A 312 -24.09 -9.34 7.18
C GLU A 312 -23.87 -10.39 6.08
N ASP A 313 -24.68 -10.37 5.01
CA ASP A 313 -24.53 -11.31 3.89
C ASP A 313 -23.24 -11.06 3.12
N THR A 314 -22.92 -9.80 2.86
CA THR A 314 -21.67 -9.38 2.20
C THR A 314 -20.46 -9.70 3.07
N ASP A 315 -20.52 -9.43 4.37
CA ASP A 315 -19.46 -9.75 5.32
C ASP A 315 -19.16 -11.26 5.35
N THR A 316 -20.22 -12.08 5.43
CA THR A 316 -20.12 -13.54 5.41
C THR A 316 -19.50 -14.04 4.10
N LEU A 317 -19.86 -13.43 2.98
CA LEU A 317 -19.32 -13.77 1.65
C LEU A 317 -17.81 -13.55 1.58
N TYR A 318 -17.32 -12.37 1.99
CA TYR A 318 -15.90 -12.03 1.95
C TYR A 318 -15.08 -12.86 2.95
N LYS A 319 -15.62 -13.10 4.16
CA LYS A 319 -15.01 -14.01 5.14
C LYS A 319 -14.90 -15.44 4.63
N MET A 320 -15.91 -15.95 3.91
CA MET A 320 -15.87 -17.28 3.28
C MET A 320 -14.79 -17.37 2.19
N GLY A 321 -14.52 -16.25 1.51
CA GLY A 321 -13.44 -16.15 0.52
C GLY A 321 -12.06 -15.89 1.09
N GLY A 322 -11.93 -15.63 2.40
CA GLY A 322 -10.66 -15.30 3.02
C GLY A 322 -10.02 -14.01 2.49
N VAL A 323 -10.84 -13.07 2.01
CA VAL A 323 -10.39 -11.78 1.45
C VAL A 323 -11.05 -10.62 2.18
N SER A 324 -10.30 -9.54 2.41
CA SER A 324 -10.88 -8.32 3.00
C SER A 324 -11.79 -7.62 1.98
N PRO A 325 -12.95 -7.07 2.39
CA PRO A 325 -13.77 -6.22 1.54
C PRO A 325 -13.02 -5.02 0.96
N LEU A 326 -11.91 -4.60 1.57
CA LEU A 326 -11.05 -3.52 1.07
C LEU A 326 -10.44 -3.83 -0.32
N PHE A 327 -10.23 -5.12 -0.65
CA PHE A 327 -9.75 -5.54 -1.98
C PHE A 327 -10.67 -5.06 -3.11
N TYR A 328 -11.97 -4.93 -2.83
CA TYR A 328 -12.92 -4.39 -3.80
C TYR A 328 -12.61 -2.93 -4.13
N LEU A 329 -12.20 -2.12 -3.14
CA LEU A 329 -11.84 -0.71 -3.32
C LEU A 329 -10.59 -0.58 -4.20
N GLU A 330 -9.57 -1.38 -3.90
CA GLU A 330 -8.31 -1.45 -4.64
C GLU A 330 -8.53 -1.86 -6.09
N GLU A 331 -9.33 -2.90 -6.32
CA GLU A 331 -9.56 -3.44 -7.67
C GLU A 331 -10.44 -2.52 -8.55
N MET A 332 -11.40 -1.83 -7.95
CA MET A 332 -12.33 -0.97 -8.68
C MET A 332 -11.78 0.44 -8.89
N GLY A 333 -10.55 0.72 -8.45
CA GLY A 333 -9.90 2.02 -8.62
C GLY A 333 -10.55 3.13 -7.79
N PHE A 334 -11.29 2.77 -6.73
CA PHE A 334 -11.95 3.70 -5.83
C PHE A 334 -11.07 4.12 -4.65
N LEU A 335 -9.79 3.75 -4.65
CA LEU A 335 -8.83 4.41 -3.76
C LEU A 335 -9.01 5.91 -3.98
N LEU A 336 -9.49 6.60 -2.94
CA LEU A 336 -9.38 8.05 -2.80
C LEU A 336 -7.97 8.40 -3.28
N PRO A 337 -7.80 9.42 -4.13
CA PRO A 337 -6.52 9.64 -4.78
C PRO A 337 -5.41 9.67 -3.73
N ALA A 338 -4.65 8.57 -3.66
CA ALA A 338 -3.22 8.67 -3.48
C ALA A 338 -2.82 9.71 -4.54
N SER A 339 -2.33 10.86 -4.08
CA SER A 339 -1.94 12.00 -4.89
C SER A 339 -1.45 11.52 -6.27
N PRO A 340 -2.02 12.00 -7.38
CA PRO A 340 -1.65 11.49 -8.69
C PRO A 340 -0.13 11.57 -8.85
N PRO A 341 0.53 10.56 -9.41
CA PRO A 341 1.96 10.65 -9.68
C PRO A 341 2.21 11.86 -10.59
N PRO A 342 3.34 12.58 -10.42
CA PRO A 342 3.68 13.70 -11.29
C PRO A 342 3.87 13.17 -12.70
N SER A 343 2.83 13.27 -13.52
CA SER A 343 2.91 13.04 -14.95
C SER A 343 3.45 14.32 -15.57
N TYR A 344 4.59 14.17 -16.26
CA TYR A 344 5.31 15.22 -16.95
C TYR A 344 4.37 16.09 -17.81
N PRO A 345 4.44 17.43 -17.71
CA PRO A 345 3.83 18.28 -18.71
C PRO A 345 4.75 18.37 -19.93
N GLU A 346 4.38 17.72 -21.04
CA GLU A 346 4.79 18.21 -22.35
C GLU A 346 4.04 19.53 -22.64
N CYS A 347 4.82 20.62 -22.66
CA CYS A 347 4.66 21.89 -23.37
C CYS A 347 3.24 22.41 -23.75
N ILE A 348 2.68 23.30 -22.90
CA ILE A 348 2.43 24.77 -23.09
C ILE A 348 1.88 25.22 -24.48
N PRO A 349 0.82 26.09 -24.61
CA PRO A 349 0.78 27.40 -23.94
C PRO A 349 -0.55 28.00 -23.39
N ALA A 350 -0.36 28.63 -22.23
CA ALA A 350 -0.76 29.99 -21.81
C ALA A 350 -2.17 30.30 -21.24
N LEU A 351 -2.14 31.23 -20.27
CA LEU A 351 -3.18 31.86 -19.43
C LEU A 351 -3.70 30.98 -18.28
N VAL A 352 -3.48 31.24 -16.98
CA VAL A 352 -3.04 32.41 -16.18
C VAL A 352 -2.53 31.81 -14.83
N PRO A 353 -1.45 32.29 -14.18
CA PRO A 353 -0.90 31.63 -12.99
C PRO A 353 -1.76 31.86 -11.74
N ALA A 354 -2.18 30.77 -11.10
CA ALA A 354 -2.57 30.80 -9.69
C ALA A 354 -1.29 31.00 -8.85
N THR A 355 -1.35 32.00 -7.99
CA THR A 355 -0.28 32.50 -7.13
C THR A 355 0.33 31.42 -6.24
N THR A 356 1.64 31.20 -6.35
CA THR A 356 2.42 30.51 -5.31
C THR A 356 2.38 31.34 -4.03
N ALA A 357 1.73 30.84 -2.97
CA ALA A 357 1.72 31.50 -1.67
C ALA A 357 3.16 31.60 -1.14
N LEU A 358 3.65 32.83 -0.95
CA LEU A 358 4.96 33.11 -0.35
C LEU A 358 4.89 33.00 1.18
N PRO A 359 6.01 32.73 1.88
CA PRO A 359 6.03 32.82 3.35
C PRO A 359 5.63 34.23 3.80
N LYS A 360 4.99 34.34 4.96
CA LYS A 360 4.50 35.60 5.53
C LYS A 360 5.41 36.04 6.66
N LEU A 361 5.86 37.29 6.64
CA LEU A 361 6.57 37.90 7.78
C LEU A 361 5.57 38.74 8.60
N CYS A 362 5.13 38.19 9.71
CA CYS A 362 4.09 38.76 10.56
C CYS A 362 4.71 39.55 11.72
N LYS A 363 4.52 40.87 11.72
CA LYS A 363 4.98 41.77 12.80
C LYS A 363 3.78 42.26 13.58
N MET A 364 3.70 41.93 14.87
CA MET A 364 2.53 42.22 15.70
C MET A 364 2.90 42.76 17.07
N GLU A 365 2.01 43.58 17.63
CA GLU A 365 2.15 44.13 18.97
C GLU A 365 1.24 43.42 19.97
N LYS A 366 1.72 43.26 21.20
CA LYS A 366 0.99 42.58 22.27
C LYS A 366 -0.18 43.42 22.73
N THR A 367 -1.39 42.85 22.69
CA THR A 367 -2.60 43.49 23.21
C THR A 367 -2.87 43.05 24.66
N SER A 368 -3.89 43.62 25.30
CA SER A 368 -4.37 43.16 26.62
C SER A 368 -4.85 41.70 26.62
N ALA A 369 -5.16 41.12 25.45
CA ALA A 369 -5.49 39.72 25.24
C ALA A 369 -4.31 38.87 24.70
N GLY A 370 -3.08 39.40 24.75
CA GLY A 370 -1.89 38.75 24.18
C GLY A 370 -1.73 39.03 22.68
N TYR A 371 -1.08 38.10 21.97
CA TYR A 371 -0.84 38.21 20.51
C TYR A 371 -1.99 37.64 19.66
N GLY A 372 -2.99 37.00 20.27
CA GLY A 372 -4.20 36.54 19.59
C GLY A 372 -4.01 35.30 18.72
N PHE A 373 -3.09 34.40 19.08
CA PHE A 373 -2.93 33.09 18.45
C PHE A 373 -2.55 32.02 19.48
N HIS A 374 -2.86 30.76 19.17
CA HIS A 374 -2.48 29.59 19.97
C HIS A 374 -1.45 28.73 19.23
N LEU A 375 -0.39 28.32 19.93
CA LEU A 375 0.63 27.39 19.40
C LEU A 375 0.29 25.97 19.83
N ASN A 376 0.42 25.04 18.91
CA ASN A 376 0.32 23.61 19.22
C ASN A 376 1.60 22.87 18.81
N SER A 377 1.89 21.78 19.51
CA SER A 377 2.99 20.87 19.23
C SER A 377 2.46 19.45 19.20
N ILE A 378 2.78 18.71 18.14
CA ILE A 378 2.48 17.28 18.06
C ILE A 378 3.69 16.54 18.62
N GLN A 379 3.46 15.67 19.62
CA GLN A 379 4.50 14.80 20.16
C GLN A 379 5.07 13.92 19.04
N GLY A 380 6.37 14.08 18.73
CA GLY A 380 7.08 13.29 17.73
C GLY A 380 7.20 13.93 16.34
N VAL A 381 6.70 15.15 16.12
CA VAL A 381 6.82 15.87 14.83
C VAL A 381 7.64 17.15 15.02
N CYS A 382 8.68 17.37 14.22
CA CYS A 382 9.44 18.62 14.22
C CYS A 382 8.67 19.72 13.48
N GLY A 383 8.38 20.82 14.16
CA GLY A 383 7.64 21.98 13.63
C GLY A 383 6.47 22.40 14.52
N LEU A 384 6.31 23.70 14.72
CA LEU A 384 5.19 24.28 15.47
C LEU A 384 4.25 24.98 14.50
N TYR A 385 2.95 24.84 14.74
CA TYR A 385 1.91 25.44 13.90
C TYR A 385 0.94 26.28 14.74
N ILE A 386 0.34 27.25 14.06
CA ILE A 386 -0.68 28.12 14.59
C ILE A 386 -2.01 27.34 14.58
N ASN A 387 -2.54 27.03 15.76
CA ASN A 387 -3.73 26.18 15.90
C ASN A 387 -5.04 26.98 15.81
N GLU A 388 -5.03 28.20 16.33
CA GLU A 388 -6.20 29.08 16.30
C GLU A 388 -5.74 30.54 16.34
N VAL A 389 -6.13 31.29 15.32
CA VAL A 389 -5.98 32.74 15.22
C VAL A 389 -7.29 33.39 15.65
N VAL A 390 -7.22 34.19 16.71
CA VAL A 390 -8.38 34.91 17.23
C VAL A 390 -8.82 35.96 16.22
N LYS A 391 -10.04 35.82 15.66
CA LYS A 391 -10.61 36.75 14.68
C LYS A 391 -10.67 38.18 15.22
N GLY A 392 -10.11 39.13 14.47
CA GLY A 392 -9.93 40.53 14.88
C GLY A 392 -8.76 40.79 15.84
N GLY A 393 -8.02 39.75 16.25
CA GLY A 393 -6.84 39.82 17.12
C GLY A 393 -5.57 40.35 16.42
N ALA A 394 -4.45 40.45 17.16
CA ALA A 394 -3.21 40.99 16.59
C ALA A 394 -2.62 40.10 15.47
N ALA A 395 -2.71 38.77 15.61
CA ALA A 395 -2.31 37.81 14.58
C ALA A 395 -3.21 37.84 13.31
N ASP A 396 -4.53 37.92 13.45
CA ASP A 396 -5.47 37.99 12.31
C ASP A 396 -5.23 39.27 11.48
N ARG A 397 -4.96 40.40 12.15
CA ARG A 397 -4.70 41.70 11.49
C ARG A 397 -3.41 41.73 10.66
N VAL A 398 -2.47 40.82 10.93
CA VAL A 398 -1.20 40.71 10.19
C VAL A 398 -1.22 39.56 9.18
N GLY A 399 -2.41 38.97 8.94
CA GLY A 399 -2.64 37.97 7.92
C GLY A 399 -2.17 36.56 8.28
N MET A 400 -2.01 36.27 9.58
CA MET A 400 -1.79 34.89 10.02
C MET A 400 -3.08 34.09 9.87
N GLU A 401 -2.94 32.85 9.42
CA GLU A 401 -4.04 31.91 9.27
C GLU A 401 -3.83 30.70 10.18
N ASP A 402 -4.92 29.99 10.47
CA ASP A 402 -4.85 28.69 11.12
C ASP A 402 -4.01 27.74 10.24
N ASP A 403 -3.26 26.85 10.88
CA ASP A 403 -2.30 25.92 10.27
C ASP A 403 -1.06 26.55 9.61
N ASP A 404 -0.83 27.85 9.77
CA ASP A 404 0.46 28.46 9.41
C ASP A 404 1.60 27.83 10.25
N ILE A 405 2.68 27.43 9.60
CA ILE A 405 3.85 26.81 10.25
C ILE A 405 4.84 27.91 10.65
N VAL A 406 5.28 27.92 11.91
CA VAL A 406 6.26 28.88 12.43
C VAL A 406 7.67 28.42 12.04
N VAL A 407 8.33 29.23 11.22
CA VAL A 407 9.68 28.99 10.72
C VAL A 407 10.69 29.77 11.57
N GLU A 408 10.43 31.05 11.85
CA GLU A 408 11.32 31.87 12.68
C GLU A 408 10.54 32.68 13.72
N VAL A 409 11.16 32.90 14.89
CA VAL A 409 10.71 33.82 15.94
C VAL A 409 11.81 34.84 16.18
N ASP A 410 11.52 36.13 15.95
CA ASP A 410 12.46 37.25 16.05
C ASP A 410 13.81 37.01 15.33
N GLY A 411 13.75 36.31 14.18
CA GLY A 411 14.92 35.96 13.36
C GLY A 411 15.71 34.73 13.82
N VAL A 412 15.21 33.99 14.81
CA VAL A 412 15.75 32.69 15.22
C VAL A 412 14.93 31.58 14.54
N ASN A 413 15.58 30.69 13.79
CA ASN A 413 14.91 29.51 13.21
C ASN A 413 14.50 28.54 14.32
N VAL A 414 13.22 28.18 14.36
CA VAL A 414 12.61 27.35 15.39
C VAL A 414 12.08 26.00 14.89
N GLU A 415 12.31 25.65 13.62
CA GLU A 415 11.79 24.43 12.98
C GLU A 415 12.24 23.12 13.66
N GLN A 416 13.38 23.15 14.36
CA GLN A 416 13.93 22.02 15.13
C GLN A 416 13.93 22.29 16.65
N SER A 417 13.29 23.37 17.09
CA SER A 417 13.20 23.75 18.49
C SER A 417 12.02 23.08 19.18
N SER A 418 12.14 22.81 20.47
CA SER A 418 11.04 22.27 21.27
C SER A 418 9.96 23.32 21.53
N HIS A 419 8.71 22.87 21.76
CA HIS A 419 7.59 23.75 22.11
C HIS A 419 7.93 24.74 23.24
N GLN A 420 8.59 24.24 24.30
CA GLN A 420 8.96 25.06 25.44
C GLN A 420 9.96 26.18 25.07
N GLN A 421 10.96 25.89 24.23
CA GLN A 421 11.94 26.88 23.78
C GLN A 421 11.28 27.99 22.94
N VAL A 422 10.29 27.64 22.13
CA VAL A 422 9.60 28.60 21.27
C VAL A 422 8.62 29.47 22.03
N VAL A 423 7.93 28.90 23.02
CA VAL A 423 7.11 29.68 23.97
C VAL A 423 8.00 30.64 24.77
N GLU A 424 9.19 30.20 25.19
CA GLU A 424 10.16 31.05 25.89
C GLU A 424 10.64 32.20 25.00
N LEU A 425 11.00 31.93 23.73
CA LEU A 425 11.37 32.96 22.75
C LEU A 425 10.26 34.01 22.58
N ILE A 426 9.01 33.58 22.38
CA ILE A 426 7.85 34.48 22.19
C ILE A 426 7.54 35.28 23.47
N SER A 427 7.76 34.67 24.64
CA SER A 427 7.59 35.36 25.92
C SER A 427 8.65 36.44 26.14
N ASN A 428 9.87 36.21 25.64
CA ASN A 428 11.00 37.12 25.73
C ASN A 428 10.93 38.29 24.73
N SER A 429 10.16 38.16 23.64
CA SER A 429 9.88 39.23 22.67
C SER A 429 9.16 40.44 23.28
N GLY A 430 8.55 40.29 24.47
CA GLY A 430 8.01 41.41 25.23
C GLY A 430 6.71 41.98 24.67
N SER A 431 6.76 43.19 24.08
CA SER A 431 5.58 43.90 23.53
C SER A 431 5.46 43.85 22.01
N SER A 432 6.50 43.38 21.31
CA SER A 432 6.55 43.30 19.85
C SER A 432 7.09 41.93 19.47
N LEU A 433 6.41 41.25 18.54
CA LEU A 433 6.79 39.92 18.08
C LEU A 433 6.88 39.89 16.55
N VAL A 434 7.95 39.32 16.03
CA VAL A 434 8.13 39.06 14.59
C VAL A 434 8.17 37.56 14.35
N LEU A 435 7.22 37.05 13.56
CA LEU A 435 7.19 35.65 13.14
C LEU A 435 7.39 35.55 11.63
N LEU A 436 8.24 34.62 11.19
CA LEU A 436 8.20 34.12 9.82
C LEU A 436 7.34 32.87 9.82
N VAL A 437 6.20 32.93 9.13
CA VAL A 437 5.27 31.80 9.03
C VAL A 437 5.07 31.41 7.57
N ALA A 438 4.77 30.14 7.31
CA ALA A 438 4.45 29.66 5.98
C ALA A 438 3.23 28.76 6.05
N GLY A 439 2.24 29.02 5.18
CA GLY A 439 1.14 28.08 5.01
C GLY A 439 1.66 26.72 4.57
N LYS A 440 1.02 25.64 5.01
CA LYS A 440 1.46 24.25 4.81
C LYS A 440 1.95 23.95 3.39
N GLN A 441 1.19 24.36 2.36
CA GLN A 441 1.57 24.15 0.95
C GLN A 441 2.88 24.87 0.56
N ALA A 442 3.10 26.09 1.07
CA ALA A 442 4.32 26.84 0.81
C ALA A 442 5.51 26.21 1.54
N TYR A 443 5.32 25.86 2.81
CA TYR A 443 6.33 25.20 3.64
C TYR A 443 6.80 23.89 3.01
N ASP A 444 5.87 23.00 2.66
CA ASP A 444 6.16 21.71 2.03
C ASP A 444 6.88 21.90 0.69
N HIS A 445 6.47 22.89 -0.10
CA HIS A 445 7.10 23.21 -1.38
C HIS A 445 8.56 23.70 -1.23
N PHE A 446 8.86 24.53 -0.24
CA PHE A 446 10.24 24.99 0.00
C PHE A 446 11.11 23.87 0.59
N LYS A 447 10.57 23.03 1.49
CA LYS A 447 11.26 21.87 2.05
C LYS A 447 11.57 20.80 1.01
N ALA A 448 10.62 20.48 0.14
CA ALA A 448 10.82 19.52 -0.96
C ALA A 448 11.91 19.97 -1.95
N LYS A 449 12.11 21.29 -2.10
CA LYS A 449 13.17 21.86 -2.96
C LYS A 449 14.49 22.09 -2.23
N GLY A 450 14.59 21.76 -0.94
CA GLY A 450 15.77 22.04 -0.12
C GLY A 450 16.08 23.52 0.05
N VAL A 451 15.09 24.41 -0.15
CA VAL A 451 15.25 25.86 -0.05
C VAL A 451 14.92 26.30 1.38
N ALA A 452 15.85 27.01 2.03
CA ALA A 452 15.61 27.58 3.35
C ALA A 452 14.56 28.70 3.26
N ILE A 453 13.48 28.58 4.05
CA ILE A 453 12.44 29.59 4.14
C ILE A 453 13.01 30.75 4.96
N THR A 454 13.38 31.83 4.30
CA THR A 454 13.95 33.02 4.93
C THR A 454 13.20 34.28 4.49
N PRO A 455 13.28 35.40 5.24
CA PRO A 455 12.64 36.66 4.85
C PRO A 455 13.12 37.22 3.50
N GLN A 456 14.21 36.69 2.92
CA GLN A 456 14.73 37.10 1.61
C GLN A 456 13.86 36.61 0.42
N LEU A 457 12.97 35.64 0.67
CA LEU A 457 11.98 35.18 -0.32
C LEU A 457 10.82 36.18 -0.51
N LEU A 458 10.75 37.24 0.31
CA LEU A 458 9.72 38.28 0.26
C LEU A 458 10.10 39.51 -0.56
N THR A 459 11.35 39.64 -1.03
CA THR A 459 11.80 40.80 -1.82
C THR A 459 11.67 40.57 -3.33
N PRO A 460 10.91 41.41 -4.07
CA PRO A 460 11.06 41.48 -5.52
C PRO A 460 12.41 42.12 -5.86
N ALA A 461 13.21 41.46 -6.72
CA ALA A 461 14.49 41.99 -7.18
C ALA A 461 14.32 43.38 -7.82
N PRO A 462 15.27 44.33 -7.66
CA PRO A 462 15.17 45.65 -8.26
C PRO A 462 15.26 45.54 -9.79
N THR A 463 14.28 46.14 -10.46
CA THR A 463 14.15 46.31 -11.91
C THR A 463 15.46 46.79 -12.57
N ALA A 464 16.09 45.92 -13.36
CA ALA A 464 17.06 46.32 -14.37
C ALA A 464 16.29 46.87 -15.58
N ARG A 465 16.44 48.19 -15.83
CA ARG A 465 15.91 48.91 -16.98
C ARG A 465 16.46 48.30 -18.27
N SER A 466 15.58 47.90 -19.17
CA SER A 466 15.87 47.75 -20.60
C SER A 466 15.92 49.14 -21.28
N PRO A 467 16.90 49.46 -22.12
CA PRO A 467 16.74 50.45 -23.17
C PRO A 467 16.38 49.76 -24.50
N SER A 468 15.33 50.29 -25.14
CA SER A 468 14.83 49.96 -26.48
C SER A 468 15.67 50.64 -27.60
N PRO A 469 15.44 50.32 -28.90
CA PRO A 469 16.43 50.34 -29.99
C PRO A 469 16.38 51.57 -30.92
N SER A 470 17.41 51.76 -31.79
CA SER A 470 17.37 52.38 -33.15
C SER A 470 18.82 52.51 -33.76
N PRO A 471 19.07 52.84 -35.06
CA PRO A 471 19.62 51.90 -36.06
C PRO A 471 20.88 52.46 -36.83
N PRO A 472 21.12 52.15 -38.13
CA PRO A 472 22.14 51.24 -38.67
C PRO A 472 23.43 51.92 -39.23
N ARG A 473 24.51 51.15 -39.50
CA ARG A 473 25.50 51.37 -40.59
C ARG A 473 26.52 50.20 -40.72
N SER A 474 26.66 49.70 -41.94
CA SER A 474 27.70 48.79 -42.48
C SER A 474 28.94 49.60 -42.96
N PRO A 475 30.03 49.05 -43.59
CA PRO A 475 30.37 47.69 -44.10
C PRO A 475 31.75 47.15 -43.58
N ALA A 476 32.27 45.95 -43.86
CA ALA A 476 32.69 45.43 -45.17
C ALA A 476 33.25 43.98 -45.11
N GLN A 477 32.97 43.22 -46.19
CA GLN A 477 33.86 42.31 -46.95
C GLN A 477 34.49 41.10 -46.23
N ARG A 478 34.57 39.88 -46.80
CA ARG A 478 34.45 39.39 -48.17
C ARG A 478 34.54 37.85 -48.17
N HIS A 479 34.05 37.23 -49.26
CA HIS A 479 34.41 35.92 -49.84
C HIS A 479 33.70 34.63 -49.38
N THR A 480 32.62 34.29 -50.10
CA THR A 480 32.34 32.96 -50.73
C THR A 480 33.17 32.85 -52.05
N PRO A 481 33.17 31.75 -52.85
CA PRO A 481 32.24 30.60 -52.99
C PRO A 481 32.98 29.23 -53.10
N ALA A 482 32.41 28.04 -53.35
CA ALA A 482 31.29 27.54 -54.16
C ALA A 482 30.93 26.12 -53.65
N GLN A 483 29.66 25.71 -53.53
CA GLN A 483 28.84 24.96 -54.52
C GLN A 483 29.61 23.76 -55.15
N ILE A 484 29.08 22.53 -55.24
CA ILE A 484 27.97 22.10 -56.10
C ILE A 484 27.68 20.58 -55.81
N ASP A 485 26.39 20.22 -55.87
CA ASP A 485 25.69 18.97 -56.25
C ASP A 485 25.79 17.61 -55.49
N THR A 486 24.57 17.13 -55.21
CA THR A 486 24.10 15.73 -55.08
C THR A 486 24.20 15.01 -56.44
N PRO A 487 24.22 13.66 -56.56
CA PRO A 487 22.96 12.87 -56.43
C PRO A 487 23.09 11.37 -56.04
N ALA A 488 21.97 10.83 -55.55
CA ALA A 488 21.28 9.57 -55.92
C ALA A 488 21.94 8.17 -55.88
N THR A 489 21.15 7.22 -55.32
CA THR A 489 20.85 5.83 -55.81
C THR A 489 21.98 4.77 -55.81
N LEU A 490 21.81 3.45 -55.62
CA LEU A 490 20.73 2.45 -55.57
C LEU A 490 21.34 1.12 -54.99
N GLU A 491 20.45 0.17 -54.64
CA GLU A 491 20.57 -1.32 -54.69
C GLU A 491 21.63 -2.10 -53.88
N GLU A 492 21.19 -2.97 -52.94
CA GLU A 492 20.86 -4.42 -53.08
C GLU A 492 22.10 -5.32 -53.20
N VAL A 493 22.32 -6.23 -52.24
CA VAL A 493 22.69 -7.66 -52.48
C VAL A 493 22.23 -8.52 -51.28
N ARG A 494 21.73 -9.69 -51.68
CA ARG A 494 21.11 -10.86 -51.02
C ARG A 494 22.12 -11.82 -50.32
N GLU A 495 21.53 -12.85 -49.71
CA GLU A 495 22.04 -14.23 -49.48
C GLU A 495 23.15 -14.47 -48.43
N GLU A 496 23.20 -15.58 -47.67
CA GLU A 496 22.31 -16.70 -47.29
C GLU A 496 23.11 -17.63 -46.31
N VAL A 497 22.41 -18.39 -45.45
CA VAL A 497 22.72 -19.77 -44.95
C VAL A 497 23.97 -19.93 -44.00
N GLU A 498 23.89 -20.59 -42.84
CA GLU A 498 24.01 -22.05 -42.63
C GLU A 498 23.47 -22.55 -41.27
N GLU A 499 22.94 -23.78 -41.29
CA GLU A 499 22.51 -24.67 -40.20
C GLU A 499 23.68 -25.54 -39.69
N GLU A 500 23.50 -26.23 -38.54
CA GLU A 500 23.91 -27.61 -38.16
C GLU A 500 23.85 -27.75 -36.62
N GLU A 501 22.89 -28.52 -36.05
CA GLU A 501 22.90 -29.97 -35.68
C GLU A 501 23.87 -30.33 -34.52
N GLU A 502 23.35 -30.63 -33.32
CA GLU A 502 23.06 -31.96 -32.69
C GLU A 502 24.29 -32.67 -32.09
N GLU A 503 24.18 -33.10 -30.81
CA GLU A 503 24.59 -34.43 -30.36
C GLU A 503 24.10 -34.73 -28.92
N GLU A 504 23.64 -35.97 -28.73
CA GLU A 504 23.14 -36.61 -27.50
C GLU A 504 24.28 -37.14 -26.63
N GLU A 505 24.03 -37.35 -25.32
CA GLU A 505 24.59 -38.52 -24.61
C GLU A 505 23.73 -38.91 -23.38
N GLU A 506 23.47 -40.22 -23.27
CA GLU A 506 22.73 -40.92 -22.22
C GLU A 506 23.70 -41.90 -21.50
N GLU A 507 23.73 -41.99 -20.16
CA GLU A 507 23.68 -43.30 -19.45
C GLU A 507 23.69 -43.25 -17.89
N ALA A 508 22.81 -44.09 -17.33
CA ALA A 508 22.92 -45.04 -16.20
C ALA A 508 23.20 -44.64 -14.71
N LYS A 509 22.47 -45.33 -13.82
CA LYS A 509 22.36 -45.24 -12.33
C LYS A 509 23.21 -46.35 -11.59
N PRO A 510 22.92 -46.79 -10.32
CA PRO A 510 23.42 -46.29 -9.01
C PRO A 510 23.90 -47.39 -7.99
N TYR A 511 24.59 -47.07 -6.86
CA TYR A 511 24.53 -47.80 -5.54
C TYR A 511 25.44 -47.14 -4.44
N ILE A 512 24.95 -46.59 -3.30
CA ILE A 512 24.85 -47.08 -1.86
C ILE A 512 26.21 -47.29 -1.11
N PRO A 513 26.46 -47.07 0.24
CA PRO A 513 25.57 -46.83 1.42
C PRO A 513 25.95 -45.71 2.45
N LEU A 514 25.07 -45.63 3.48
CA LEU A 514 24.94 -44.87 4.75
C LEU A 514 26.17 -44.61 5.67
N PRO A 515 26.06 -43.62 6.60
CA PRO A 515 27.14 -43.17 7.49
C PRO A 515 27.19 -43.86 8.87
N GLN A 516 28.40 -43.84 9.46
CA GLN A 516 28.69 -44.31 10.83
C GLN A 516 28.40 -43.24 11.89
N THR A 517 27.91 -43.74 13.02
CA THR A 517 27.68 -43.10 14.32
C THR A 517 28.97 -42.72 15.06
N ARG A 518 29.01 -41.56 15.77
CA ARG A 518 29.62 -41.47 17.11
C ARG A 518 29.32 -40.18 17.90
N GLU A 519 28.65 -40.38 19.05
CA GLU A 519 28.86 -39.88 20.43
C GLU A 519 29.31 -38.43 20.76
N ARG A 520 28.35 -37.68 21.36
CA ARG A 520 28.35 -37.01 22.71
C ARG A 520 29.67 -37.02 23.53
N THR A 521 30.23 -35.89 24.00
CA THR A 521 29.89 -35.00 25.16
C THR A 521 31.12 -34.09 25.46
N PRO A 522 31.19 -33.22 26.50
CA PRO A 522 30.43 -32.00 26.75
C PRO A 522 31.30 -30.74 27.10
N SER A 523 30.66 -29.57 27.08
CA SER A 523 30.82 -28.37 27.94
C SER A 523 32.19 -27.84 28.39
N VAL A 524 32.47 -26.56 28.08
CA VAL A 524 32.99 -25.55 29.03
C VAL A 524 32.33 -24.20 28.74
N SER A 525 32.10 -23.46 29.83
CA SER A 525 31.22 -22.29 30.01
C SER A 525 31.96 -20.94 29.89
N SER A 526 31.17 -19.88 29.65
CA SER A 526 31.31 -18.47 30.10
C SER A 526 32.41 -17.60 29.44
N ALA A 527 32.23 -16.30 29.14
CA ALA A 527 31.22 -15.32 29.52
C ALA A 527 31.19 -14.12 28.55
N ALA A 528 30.03 -13.46 28.50
CA ALA A 528 29.80 -12.02 28.37
C ALA A 528 30.21 -11.27 27.09
N SER A 529 29.20 -10.99 26.26
CA SER A 529 29.03 -9.63 25.72
C SER A 529 27.54 -9.32 25.63
N SER A 530 27.10 -8.37 26.45
CA SER A 530 25.74 -7.84 26.48
C SER A 530 25.51 -6.95 25.27
N CYS A 531 24.77 -7.46 24.28
CA CYS A 531 24.00 -6.64 23.35
C CYS A 531 22.54 -7.05 23.51
N SER A 532 21.71 -6.09 23.91
CA SER A 532 20.27 -6.25 24.06
C SER A 532 19.62 -6.47 22.69
N SER A 533 19.39 -7.72 22.31
CA SER A 533 18.43 -8.11 21.27
C SER A 533 17.13 -8.54 21.93
N VAL A 534 16.00 -8.02 21.47
CA VAL A 534 14.67 -8.41 21.94
C VAL A 534 14.21 -9.57 21.05
N ASP A 535 14.06 -10.75 21.65
CA ASP A 535 13.58 -11.95 20.97
C ASP A 535 12.16 -12.26 21.45
N GLU A 536 11.18 -12.24 20.54
CA GLU A 536 9.81 -12.69 20.83
C GLU A 536 9.37 -13.83 19.91
N ARG A 537 8.78 -14.86 20.52
CA ARG A 537 8.21 -16.03 19.83
C ARG A 537 6.75 -15.74 19.47
N LEU A 538 6.36 -15.97 18.21
CA LEU A 538 5.04 -15.64 17.66
C LEU A 538 4.24 -16.84 17.14
#